data_AF-A0A2A2IL28-F1
#
_entry.id   AF-A0A2A2IL28-F1
#
_cell.length_a   1.000
_cell.length_b   1.000
_cell.length_c   1.000
_cell.angle_alpha   90.00
_cell.angle_beta   90.00
_cell.angle_gamma   90.00
#
_symmetry.space_group_name_H-M   'P 1'
#
loop_
_entity.id
_entity.type
_entity.pdbx_description
1 polymer ?
#
loop_
_entity_poly.entity_id
_entity_poly.type
_entity_poly.pdbx_seq_one_letter_code
_entity_poly.pdbx_strand_id
1 'polypeptide(L)' 'MNEETMTTAPEATFDAVTIVKSKKYRRYADLLCCELEEGQQYTHADIDKIIQGALTRPVVRTVNP' A
#
# COMPACT_ATOMS: atom_id res chain seq x y z
N MET A 1 -26.01 -27.95 -12.69
CA MET A 1 -25.22 -27.36 -11.61
C MET A 1 -24.91 -25.93 -12.01
N ASN A 2 -25.31 -24.94 -11.20
CA ASN A 2 -24.95 -23.55 -11.42
C ASN A 2 -23.51 -23.36 -10.94
N GLU A 3 -22.64 -22.91 -11.83
CA GLU A 3 -21.31 -22.43 -11.47
C GLU A 3 -21.19 -21.04 -12.09
N GLU A 4 -21.76 -20.08 -11.37
CA GLU A 4 -21.55 -18.66 -11.60
C GLU A 4 -20.06 -18.39 -11.47
N THR A 5 -19.40 -18.17 -12.61
CA THR A 5 -18.01 -17.72 -12.67
C THR A 5 -17.94 -16.33 -12.05
N MET A 6 -17.77 -16.28 -10.73
CA MET A 6 -17.27 -15.10 -10.02
C MET A 6 -15.97 -14.71 -10.68
N THR A 7 -16.08 -13.78 -11.62
CA THR A 7 -14.95 -13.13 -12.27
C THR A 7 -14.39 -12.19 -11.22
N THR A 8 -13.56 -12.73 -10.33
CA THR A 8 -12.62 -11.92 -9.53
C THR A 8 -11.71 -11.28 -10.57
N ALA A 9 -12.07 -10.06 -10.99
CA ALA A 9 -11.24 -9.27 -11.89
C ALA A 9 -9.81 -9.29 -11.34
N PRO A 10 -8.78 -9.43 -12.21
CA PRO A 10 -7.40 -9.43 -11.75
C PRO A 10 -7.20 -8.22 -10.86
N GLU A 11 -6.85 -8.45 -9.60
CA GLU A 11 -6.65 -7.40 -8.62
C GLU A 11 -5.58 -6.47 -9.20
N ALA A 12 -5.98 -5.26 -9.59
CA ALA A 12 -5.11 -4.37 -10.34
C ALA A 12 -3.86 -4.09 -9.50
N THR A 13 -2.71 -4.56 -9.96
CA THR A 13 -1.42 -4.31 -9.36
C THR A 13 -0.88 -2.99 -9.91
N PHE A 14 -0.29 -2.19 -9.04
CA PHE A 14 0.27 -0.90 -9.39
C PHE A 14 1.72 -0.84 -8.94
N ASP A 15 2.57 -0.23 -9.77
CA ASP A 15 3.94 0.06 -9.40
C ASP A 15 4.01 1.09 -8.28
N ALA A 16 5.05 0.99 -7.44
CA ALA A 16 5.33 1.94 -6.36
C ALA A 16 5.20 3.40 -6.81
N VAL A 17 5.80 3.73 -7.95
CA VAL A 17 5.78 5.07 -8.54
C VAL A 17 4.34 5.53 -8.89
N THR A 18 3.51 4.63 -9.42
CA THR A 18 2.11 4.91 -9.78
C THR A 18 1.24 5.10 -8.54
N ILE A 19 1.50 4.32 -7.49
CA ILE A 19 0.81 4.40 -6.20
C ILE A 19 1.14 5.72 -5.50
N VAL A 20 2.44 6.06 -5.41
CA VAL A 20 2.94 7.28 -4.77
C VAL A 20 2.42 8.53 -5.49
N LYS A 21 2.31 8.49 -6.83
CA LYS A 21 1.70 9.56 -7.64
C LYS A 21 0.18 9.62 -7.53
N SER A 22 -0.48 8.56 -7.06
CA SER A 22 -1.94 8.52 -6.94
C SER A 22 -2.44 9.45 -5.85
N LYS A 23 -3.51 10.22 -6.14
CA LYS A 23 -4.13 11.13 -5.17
C LYS A 23 -4.61 10.41 -3.90
N LYS A 24 -5.01 9.14 -4.02
CA LYS A 24 -5.48 8.30 -2.91
C LYS A 24 -4.41 8.09 -1.84
N TYR A 25 -3.16 7.87 -2.27
CA TYR A 25 -2.04 7.55 -1.38
C TYR A 25 -1.03 8.70 -1.23
N ARG A 26 -1.32 9.87 -1.80
CA ARG A 26 -0.44 11.05 -1.77
C ARG A 26 0.01 11.47 -0.36
N ARG A 27 -0.84 11.27 0.66
CA ARG A 27 -0.47 11.55 2.07
C ARG A 27 0.57 10.59 2.63
N TYR A 28 0.61 9.38 2.08
CA TYR A 28 1.58 8.34 2.39
C TYR A 28 2.62 8.23 1.28
N ALA A 29 2.75 9.21 0.39
CA ALA A 29 3.67 9.16 -0.75
C ALA A 29 5.12 8.94 -0.30
N ASP A 30 5.55 9.70 0.70
CA ASP A 30 6.90 9.61 1.27
C ASP A 30 7.12 8.26 1.97
N LEU A 31 6.16 7.85 2.78
CA LEU A 31 6.13 6.57 3.50
C LEU A 31 6.19 5.37 2.54
N LEU A 32 5.32 5.38 1.52
CA LEU A 32 5.26 4.36 0.49
C LEU A 32 6.49 4.40 -0.41
N CYS A 33 7.09 5.56 -0.66
CA CYS A 33 8.35 5.62 -1.40
C CYS A 33 9.50 4.97 -0.61
N CYS A 34 9.45 4.98 0.72
CA CYS A 34 10.43 4.27 1.56
C CYS A 34 10.11 2.77 1.73
N GLU A 35 8.84 2.40 1.79
CA GLU A 35 8.42 1.02 2.08
C GLU A 35 8.17 0.18 0.81
N LEU A 36 7.91 0.79 -0.34
CA LEU A 36 7.72 0.09 -1.62
C LEU A 36 9.04 0.02 -2.40
N GLU A 37 9.36 -1.14 -2.95
CA GLU A 37 10.56 -1.35 -3.76
C GLU A 37 10.33 -1.01 -5.24
N GLU A 38 11.36 -0.45 -5.88
CA GLU A 38 11.32 -0.15 -7.32
C GLU A 38 11.34 -1.45 -8.14
N GLY A 39 10.37 -1.59 -9.05
CA GLY A 39 10.21 -2.79 -9.89
C GLY A 39 9.29 -3.86 -9.30
N GLN A 40 8.67 -3.58 -8.14
CA GLN A 40 7.66 -4.44 -7.55
C GLN A 40 6.27 -3.81 -7.66
N GLN A 41 5.28 -4.64 -7.96
CA GLN A 41 3.89 -4.22 -8.08
C GLN A 41 3.10 -4.66 -6.85
N TYR A 42 2.28 -3.75 -6.35
CA TYR A 42 1.49 -3.95 -5.14
C TYR A 42 0.01 -3.75 -5.45
N THR A 43 -0.85 -4.54 -4.84
CA THR A 43 -2.29 -4.30 -4.91
C THR A 43 -2.71 -3.27 -3.88
N HIS A 44 -3.94 -2.77 -4.01
CA HIS A 44 -4.53 -1.90 -2.99
C HIS A 44 -4.50 -2.51 -1.59
N ALA A 45 -4.64 -3.83 -1.46
CA ALA A 45 -4.61 -4.52 -0.17
C ALA A 45 -3.19 -4.52 0.44
N ASP A 46 -2.16 -4.76 -0.37
CA ASP A 46 -0.77 -4.69 0.09
C ASP A 46 -0.39 -3.28 0.54
N ILE A 47 -0.75 -2.26 -0.24
CA ILE A 47 -0.48 -0.86 0.08
C ILE A 47 -1.13 -0.48 1.42
N ASP A 48 -2.37 -0.90 1.65
CA ASP A 48 -3.08 -0.60 2.89
C ASP A 48 -2.42 -1.29 4.09
N LYS A 49 -1.97 -2.55 3.94
CA LYS A 49 -1.19 -3.26 4.96
C LYS A 49 0.14 -2.58 5.27
N ILE A 50 0.85 -2.08 4.25
CA ILE A 50 2.11 -1.36 4.42
C ILE A 50 1.88 -0.06 5.18
N ILE A 51 0.87 0.72 4.76
CA ILE A 51 0.50 1.96 5.46
C ILE A 51 0.11 1.67 6.90
N GLN A 52 -0.78 0.70 7.13
CA GLN A 52 -1.16 0.28 8.47
C GLN A 52 0.07 -0.16 9.27
N GLY A 53 0.93 -1.03 8.73
CA GLY A 53 2.13 -1.50 9.41
C GLY A 53 3.08 -0.37 9.81
N ALA A 54 3.29 0.59 8.91
CA ALA A 54 4.16 1.72 9.18
C ALA A 54 3.52 2.77 10.11
N LEU A 55 2.20 2.91 10.12
CA LEU A 55 1.46 3.69 11.13
C LEU A 55 1.43 2.98 12.51
N THR A 56 1.48 1.64 12.52
CA THR A 56 1.48 0.83 13.74
C THR A 56 2.88 0.67 14.33
N ARG A 57 3.94 0.88 13.53
CA ARG A 57 5.30 1.01 14.06
C ARG A 57 5.26 2.08 15.14
N PRO A 58 5.66 1.77 16.39
CA PRO A 58 5.58 2.73 17.46
C PRO A 58 6.44 3.92 17.05
N VAL A 59 5.81 5.08 16.83
CA VAL A 59 6.53 6.35 16.80
C VAL A 59 6.98 6.53 18.23
N VAL A 60 8.17 5.99 18.55
CA VAL A 60 8.82 6.24 19.83
C VAL A 60 9.19 7.72 19.79
N ARG A 61 8.21 8.57 20.15
CA ARG A 61 8.50 9.91 20.65
C ARG A 61 9.22 9.64 21.95
N THR A 62 10.54 9.54 21.89
CA THR A 62 11.39 9.78 23.04
C THR A 62 11.16 11.25 23.39
N VAL A 63 10.11 11.51 24.17
CA VAL A 63 9.99 12.76 24.92
C VAL A 63 11.16 12.68 25.88
N ASN A 64 12.26 13.35 25.52
CA ASN A 64 13.40 13.48 26.40
C ASN A 64 12.91 14.28 27.62
N PRO A 65 12.90 13.68 28.83
CA PRO A 65 12.45 14.34 30.05
C PRO A 65 13.36 15.51 30.44
#